data_AF-A0A0D6Z8Q7-F1
#
_entry.id   AF-A0A0D6Z8Q7-F1
#
_cell.length_a   1.000
_cell.length_b   1.000
_cell.length_c   1.000
_cell.angle_alpha   90.00
_cell.angle_beta   90.00
_cell.angle_gamma   90.00
#
_symmetry.space_group_name_H-M   'P 1'
#
loop_
_entity.id
_entity.type
_entity.pdbx_description
1 polymer ?
#
loop_
_entity_poly.entity_id
_entity_poly.type
_entity_poly.pdbx_seq_one_letter_code
_entity_poly.pdbx_strand_id
1 'polypeptide(L)' 'MANQIDTNKLKQAEAITSIVKDMITSAIEQSAANTTLTSEALKQASNDVAQVQTLISQVQSQIQTQSSLSEE' A
#
# COMPACT_ATOMS: atom_id res chain seq x y z
N MET A 1 15.10 -18.84 -15.50
CA MET A 1 13.65 -18.57 -15.38
C MET A 1 13.52 -17.09 -15.10
N ALA A 2 12.83 -16.32 -15.94
CA ALA A 2 12.72 -14.88 -15.74
C ALA A 2 12.04 -14.61 -14.39
N ASN A 3 12.81 -14.12 -13.41
CA ASN A 3 12.28 -13.53 -12.19
C ASN A 3 11.57 -12.25 -12.62
N GLN A 4 10.34 -12.37 -13.12
CA GLN A 4 9.53 -11.20 -13.44
C GLN A 4 9.15 -10.55 -12.11
N ILE A 5 9.37 -9.24 -12.03
CA ILE A 5 8.84 -8.40 -10.95
C ILE A 5 7.38 -8.79 -10.69
N ASP A 6 7.03 -9.03 -9.43
CA ASP A 6 5.67 -9.43 -9.04
C ASP A 6 4.70 -8.23 -9.18
N THR A 7 4.29 -7.96 -10.41
CA THR A 7 3.37 -6.88 -10.76
C THR A 7 2.00 -7.06 -10.11
N ASN A 8 1.64 -8.27 -9.64
CA ASN A 8 0.42 -8.47 -8.88
C ASN A 8 0.49 -7.82 -7.50
N LYS A 9 1.67 -7.81 -6.86
CA LYS A 9 1.88 -7.09 -5.60
C LYS A 9 1.81 -5.57 -5.80
N LEU A 10 2.30 -5.06 -6.93
CA LEU A 10 2.16 -3.65 -7.29
C LEU A 10 0.70 -3.26 -7.51
N LYS A 11 -0.07 -4.07 -8.25
CA LYS A 11 -1.52 -3.85 -8.44
C LYS A 11 -2.30 -3.93 -7.13
N GLN A 12 -1.93 -4.84 -6.23
CA GLN A 12 -2.53 -4.91 -4.89
C GLN A 12 -2.20 -3.66 -4.08
N ALA A 13 -0.94 -3.21 -4.07
CA ALA A 13 -0.54 -1.99 -3.39
C ALA A 13 -1.28 -0.76 -3.93
N GLU A 14 -1.48 -0.66 -5.24
CA GLU A 14 -2.25 0.40 -5.89
C GLU A 14 -3.72 0.37 -5.48
N ALA A 15 -4.36 -0.81 -5.50
CA ALA A 15 -5.76 -0.96 -5.07
C ALA A 15 -5.96 -0.58 -3.61
N ILE A 16 -5.08 -1.04 -2.71
CA ILE A 16 -5.13 -0.69 -1.28
C ILE A 16 -4.91 0.82 -1.10
N THR A 17 -3.99 1.43 -1.85
CA THR A 17 -3.75 2.88 -1.82
C THR A 17 -4.99 3.67 -2.23
N SER A 18 -5.71 3.22 -3.26
CA SER A 18 -6.97 3.86 -3.67
C SER A 18 -8.03 3.77 -2.57
N ILE A 19 -8.19 2.59 -1.96
CA ILE A 19 -9.15 2.38 -0.86
C ILE A 19 -8.80 3.27 0.34
N VAL A 20 -7.52 3.33 0.70
CA VAL A 20 -7.02 4.18 1.78
C VAL A 20 -7.33 5.64 1.51
N LYS A 21 -7.10 6.11 0.29
CA LYS A 21 -7.39 7.49 -0.10
C LYS A 21 -8.88 7.80 0.10
N ASP A 22 -9.75 6.94 -0.41
CA ASP A 22 -11.21 7.12 -0.29
C ASP A 22 -11.65 7.07 1.18
N MET A 23 -11.06 6.18 1.98
CA MET A 23 -11.33 6.05 3.42
C MET A 23 -10.92 7.31 4.18
N ILE A 24 -9.73 7.85 3.92
CA ILE A 24 -9.26 9.09 4.54
C ILE A 24 -10.15 10.26 4.12
N THR A 25 -10.51 10.37 2.84
CA THR A 25 -11.40 11.42 2.36
C THR A 25 -12.76 11.36 3.05
N SER A 26 -13.39 10.18 3.09
CA SER A 26 -14.66 9.97 3.77
C SER A 26 -14.57 10.26 5.28
N ALA A 27 -13.47 9.86 5.93
CA ALA A 27 -13.23 10.15 7.34
C ALA A 27 -13.09 11.66 7.59
N ILE A 28 -12.40 12.40 6.72
CA ILE A 28 -12.28 13.86 6.83
C ILE A 28 -13.64 14.54 6.67
N GLU A 29 -14.43 14.12 5.68
CA GLU A 29 -15.77 14.67 5.45
C GLU A 29 -16.70 14.42 6.64
N GLN A 30 -16.59 13.25 7.27
CA GLN A 30 -17.37 12.88 8.44
C GLN A 30 -16.77 13.35 9.77
N SER A 31 -15.57 13.91 9.77
CA SER A 31 -14.84 14.29 11.00
C SER A 31 -15.58 15.30 11.87
N ALA A 32 -16.34 16.21 11.25
CA ALA A 32 -17.18 17.17 11.95
C ALA A 32 -18.44 16.54 12.57
N ALA A 33 -18.90 15.39 12.04
CA ALA A 33 -20.10 14.70 12.48
C ALA A 33 -19.82 13.58 13.49
N ASN A 34 -18.70 12.85 13.33
CA ASN A 34 -18.32 11.75 14.21
C ASN A 34 -16.80 11.56 14.27
N THR A 35 -16.18 12.16 15.28
CA THR A 35 -14.73 12.10 15.50
C THR A 35 -14.23 10.71 15.90
N THR A 36 -15.07 9.88 16.55
CA THR A 36 -14.73 8.50 16.91
C THR A 36 -14.61 7.62 15.68
N LEU A 37 -15.64 7.61 14.82
CA LEU A 37 -15.60 6.86 13.55
C LEU A 37 -14.45 7.32 12.65
N THR A 38 -14.17 8.63 12.65
CA THR A 38 -13.04 9.19 11.93
C THR A 38 -11.71 8.66 12.45
N SER A 39 -11.53 8.61 13.78
CA SER A 39 -10.31 8.09 14.39
C SER A 39 -10.11 6.60 14.07
N GLU A 40 -11.18 5.81 14.10
CA GLU A 40 -11.13 4.38 13.73
C GLU A 40 -10.80 4.18 12.24
N ALA A 41 -11.43 4.95 11.35
CA ALA A 41 -11.15 4.92 9.93
C ALA A 41 -9.71 5.32 9.62
N LEU A 42 -9.19 6.39 10.26
CA LEU A 42 -7.79 6.79 10.11
C LEU A 42 -6.82 5.74 10.64
N LYS A 43 -7.18 5.05 11.73
CA LYS A 43 -6.38 3.94 12.26
C LYS A 43 -6.35 2.76 11.28
N GLN A 44 -7.49 2.41 10.68
CA GLN A 44 -7.54 1.37 9.66
C GLN A 44 -6.73 1.75 8.42
N ALA A 45 -6.91 2.97 7.92
CA ALA A 45 -6.12 3.51 6.81
C ALA A 45 -4.62 3.45 7.10
N SER A 46 -4.19 3.72 8.33
CA SER A 46 -2.79 3.63 8.73
C SER A 46 -2.24 2.20 8.64
N ASN A 47 -3.03 1.20 9.04
CA ASN A 47 -2.64 -0.20 8.92
C ASN A 47 -2.51 -0.62 7.45
N ASP A 48 -3.46 -0.21 6.62
CA ASP A 48 -3.48 -0.52 5.20
C ASP A 48 -2.28 0.15 4.47
N VAL A 49 -1.89 1.37 4.86
CA VAL A 49 -0.66 2.02 4.36
C VAL A 49 0.59 1.23 4.75
N ALA A 50 0.67 0.70 5.97
CA ALA A 50 1.80 -0.15 6.39
C ALA A 50 1.88 -1.44 5.55
N GLN A 51 0.74 -2.01 5.18
CA GLN A 51 0.68 -3.14 4.26
C GLN A 51 1.18 -2.75 2.85
N VAL A 52 0.77 -1.60 2.32
CA VAL A 52 1.27 -1.06 1.04
C VAL A 52 2.79 -0.92 1.07
N GLN A 53 3.34 -0.32 2.12
CA GLN A 53 4.79 -0.17 2.27
C GLN A 53 5.50 -1.53 2.26
N THR A 54 4.95 -2.52 2.96
CA THR A 54 5.50 -3.89 2.98
C THR A 54 5.50 -4.51 1.59
N LEU A 55 4.41 -4.39 0.83
CA LEU A 55 4.31 -4.90 -0.54
C LEU A 55 5.32 -4.23 -1.46
N ILE A 56 5.46 -2.91 -1.37
CA ILE A 56 6.43 -2.13 -2.16
C ILE A 56 7.85 -2.56 -1.81
N SER A 57 8.20 -2.69 -0.52
CA SER A 57 9.52 -3.14 -0.10
C SER A 57 9.83 -4.54 -0.62
N GLN A 58 8.88 -5.47 -0.60
CA GLN A 58 9.07 -6.81 -1.17
C GLN A 58 9.37 -6.76 -2.67
N VAL A 59 8.63 -5.93 -3.43
CA VAL A 59 8.89 -5.75 -4.86
C VAL A 59 10.24 -5.09 -5.10
N GLN A 60 10.61 -4.08 -4.29
CA GLN A 60 11.90 -3.40 -4.39
C GLN A 60 13.07 -4.35 -4.13
N SER A 61 12.96 -5.23 -3.12
CA SER A 61 13.96 -6.27 -2.86
C SER A 61 14.07 -7.24 -4.03
N GLN A 62 12.95 -7.66 -4.64
CA GLN A 62 12.97 -8.51 -5.83
C GLN A 62 13.71 -7.84 -7.00
N ILE A 63 13.48 -6.54 -7.23
CA ILE A 63 14.18 -5.77 -8.27
C ILE A 63 15.69 -5.73 -7.99
N GLN A 64 16.10 -5.41 -6.74
CA GLN A 64 17.52 -5.36 -6.39
C GLN A 64 18.22 -6.71 -6.61
N THR A 65 17.62 -7.81 -6.16
CA THR A 65 18.16 -9.15 -6.39
C THR A 65 18.23 -9.49 -7.88
N GLN A 66 17.23 -9.08 -8.67
CA GLN A 66 17.23 -9.30 -10.12
C GLN A 66 18.31 -8.48 -10.84
N SER A 67 18.53 -7.23 -10.45
CA SER A 67 19.60 -6.39 -11.02
C SER A 67 20.98 -7.02 -10.78
N SER A 68 21.24 -7.51 -9.55
CA SER A 68 22.51 -8.18 -9.24
C SER A 68 22.74 -9.49 -9.99
N LEU A 69 21.68 -10.21 -10.37
CA LEU A 69 21.76 -11.44 -11.19
C LEU A 69 21.92 -11.16 -12.70
N SER A 70 21.76 -9.91 -13.14
CA SER A 70 21.81 -9.53 -14.56
C SER A 70 23.20 -9.01 -14.99
N GLU A 71 24.12 -8.78 -14.05
CA GLU A 71 25.47 -8.25 -14.28
C GLU A 71 26.59 -9.31 -14.22
N GLU A 72 26.24 -10.60 -14.17
CA GLU A 72 27.18 -11.75 -14.15
C GLU A 72 26.94 -12.68 -15.34
#